data_AF-A0A9X0CIJ4-F1
#
_entry.id   AF-A0A9X0CIJ4-F1
#
_cell.length_a   1.000
_cell.length_b   1.000
_cell.length_c   1.000
_cell.angle_alpha   90.00
_cell.angle_beta   90.00
_cell.angle_gamma   90.00
#
_symmetry.space_group_name_H-M   'P 1'
#
loop_
_entity.id
_entity.type
_entity.pdbx_description
1 polymer ?
#
loop_
_entity_poly.entity_id
_entity_poly.type
_entity_poly.pdbx_seq_one_letter_code
_entity_poly.pdbx_strand_id
1 'polypeptide(L)'
;MMKQFEPVLEAMKGHLNVLLSKPELSKVKVMLLVGGFADSPLLQQEIKNAFTPGCRVIVPRDAAKAVVQGAVMFGKMPGKITERVVSTTYGCATSGDFIEGVHPEEKKFVADGIEKCRDLFACFVKEDEIVKVGHRIRQVFHPVYANDTEMKIGFYTASHTNAQFITEPGLTKIGSVTVQSPDTHKGLDRNIEKLFNGPSETTLTAEGNELRAVAEPSDTETGPTVDTSDEKSANGTNENLRNPEFLDLTERYSRELENNFKMKAEVLHYAESLRELEGKHEEVLRSKEIDFNKYCNRNGRLQRKIEELTNSLKMLSEEQSQSKRLNQSLQYCMSSYSSLRDSFNDELKKMARETEYMETRLSKKDEELRTLRGELRDKTARLASVFEKRLKQDQRRVENTVEFNTPTDVEKRLHGLF
;
A
#
# COMPACT_ATOMS: atom_id res chain seq x y z
N MET A 1 -23.43 -32.75 -15.83
CA MET A 1 -22.18 -32.20 -15.26
C MET A 1 -21.43 -31.33 -16.27
N MET A 2 -20.57 -31.84 -17.18
CA MET A 2 -19.75 -31.00 -18.10
C MET A 2 -20.52 -29.82 -18.75
N LYS A 3 -21.65 -30.08 -19.42
CA LYS A 3 -22.51 -29.06 -20.06
C LYS A 3 -22.96 -27.87 -19.16
N GLN A 4 -22.84 -27.97 -17.84
CA GLN A 4 -23.18 -26.89 -16.89
C GLN A 4 -21.99 -25.94 -16.66
N PHE A 5 -20.76 -26.39 -16.91
CA PHE A 5 -19.53 -25.61 -16.77
C PHE A 5 -19.03 -25.03 -18.10
N GLU A 6 -19.49 -25.56 -19.24
CA GLU A 6 -19.19 -25.08 -20.60
C GLU A 6 -19.17 -23.54 -20.73
N PRO A 7 -20.20 -22.79 -20.28
CA PRO A 7 -20.24 -21.34 -20.48
C PRO A 7 -19.11 -20.60 -19.73
N VAL A 8 -18.69 -21.13 -18.58
CA VAL A 8 -17.59 -20.57 -17.78
C VAL A 8 -16.24 -20.91 -18.43
N LEU A 9 -16.10 -22.14 -18.93
CA LEU A 9 -14.89 -22.61 -19.62
C LEU A 9 -14.66 -21.84 -20.93
N GLU A 10 -15.70 -21.60 -21.73
CA GLU A 10 -15.61 -20.78 -22.94
C GLU A 10 -15.37 -19.30 -22.62
N ALA A 11 -16.01 -18.72 -21.60
CA ALA A 11 -15.73 -17.35 -21.18
C ALA A 11 -14.25 -17.17 -20.74
N MET A 12 -13.71 -18.14 -20.00
CA MET A 12 -12.28 -18.13 -19.61
C MET A 12 -11.35 -18.30 -20.81
N LYS A 13 -11.63 -19.24 -21.72
CA LYS A 13 -10.83 -19.45 -22.95
C LYS A 13 -10.89 -18.22 -23.86
N GLY A 14 -12.05 -17.60 -24.03
CA GLY A 14 -12.24 -16.36 -24.78
C GLY A 14 -11.43 -15.19 -24.20
N HIS A 15 -11.53 -14.95 -22.88
CA HIS A 15 -10.78 -13.88 -22.23
C HIS A 15 -9.26 -14.08 -22.32
N LEU A 16 -8.76 -15.31 -22.12
CA LEU A 16 -7.34 -15.63 -22.27
C LEU A 16 -6.83 -15.43 -23.71
N ASN A 17 -7.64 -15.72 -24.73
CA ASN A 17 -7.30 -15.41 -26.12
C ASN A 17 -7.22 -13.89 -26.37
N VAL A 18 -8.13 -13.09 -25.79
CA VAL A 18 -8.10 -11.62 -25.89
C VAL A 18 -6.89 -11.00 -25.16
N LEU A 19 -6.39 -11.65 -24.10
CA LEU A 19 -5.13 -11.26 -23.47
C LEU A 19 -3.92 -11.66 -24.33
N LEU A 20 -3.87 -12.89 -24.86
CA LEU A 20 -2.73 -13.39 -25.63
C LEU A 20 -2.60 -12.76 -27.03
N SER A 21 -3.64 -12.10 -27.55
CA SER A 21 -3.57 -11.31 -28.78
C SER A 21 -2.97 -9.91 -28.59
N LYS A 22 -2.79 -9.43 -27.34
CA LYS A 22 -2.13 -8.16 -27.03
C LYS A 22 -0.65 -8.19 -27.44
N PRO A 23 -0.14 -7.21 -28.23
CA PRO A 23 1.27 -7.18 -28.65
C PRO A 23 2.27 -7.24 -27.49
N GLU A 24 1.91 -6.67 -26.34
CA GLU A 24 2.71 -6.62 -25.11
C GLU A 24 2.93 -8.03 -24.52
N LEU A 25 1.95 -8.92 -24.70
CA LEU A 25 1.95 -10.30 -24.19
C LEU A 25 2.42 -11.33 -25.23
N SER A 26 2.80 -10.91 -26.44
CA SER A 26 3.36 -11.75 -27.51
C SER A 26 4.58 -12.61 -27.13
N LYS A 27 5.25 -12.27 -26.02
CA LYS A 27 6.43 -12.98 -25.48
C LYS A 27 6.10 -13.99 -24.38
N VAL A 28 4.84 -14.14 -23.97
CA VAL A 28 4.40 -15.05 -22.90
C VAL A 28 4.52 -16.51 -23.37
N LYS A 29 5.41 -17.27 -22.73
CA LYS A 29 5.65 -18.71 -23.03
C LYS A 29 5.10 -19.66 -21.96
N VAL A 30 4.65 -19.13 -20.82
CA VAL A 30 4.24 -19.91 -19.65
C VAL A 30 2.99 -19.27 -19.02
N MET A 31 2.00 -20.09 -18.71
CA MET A 31 0.78 -19.71 -17.99
C MET A 31 0.73 -20.47 -16.66
N LEU A 32 0.48 -19.78 -15.55
CA LEU A 32 0.35 -20.37 -14.22
C LEU A 32 -1.11 -20.36 -13.78
N LEU A 33 -1.72 -21.55 -13.70
CA LEU A 33 -3.11 -21.73 -13.26
C LEU A 33 -3.15 -21.90 -11.74
N VAL A 34 -3.81 -20.98 -11.03
CA VAL A 34 -3.80 -20.88 -9.56
C VAL A 34 -5.18 -20.52 -8.98
N GLY A 35 -5.35 -20.68 -7.67
CA GLY A 35 -6.63 -20.51 -6.97
C GLY A 35 -7.44 -21.81 -6.88
N GLY A 36 -8.48 -21.83 -6.05
CA GLY A 36 -9.18 -23.08 -5.71
C GLY A 36 -9.83 -23.82 -6.90
N PHE A 37 -10.22 -23.10 -7.95
CA PHE A 37 -10.79 -23.73 -9.16
C PHE A 37 -9.70 -24.36 -10.06
N ALA A 38 -8.43 -23.97 -9.91
CA ALA A 38 -7.29 -24.54 -10.66
C ALA A 38 -6.98 -26.00 -10.25
N ASP A 39 -7.41 -26.43 -9.07
CA ASP A 39 -7.32 -27.84 -8.64
C ASP A 39 -8.37 -28.74 -9.35
N SER A 40 -9.31 -28.16 -10.13
CA SER A 40 -10.30 -28.90 -10.94
C SER A 40 -9.64 -29.60 -12.16
N PRO A 41 -9.70 -30.95 -12.27
CA PRO A 41 -9.12 -31.65 -13.41
C PRO A 41 -9.72 -31.24 -14.76
N LEU A 42 -11.03 -30.92 -14.78
CA LEU A 42 -11.73 -30.46 -15.99
C LEU A 42 -11.17 -29.12 -16.49
N LEU A 43 -11.02 -28.14 -15.60
CA LEU A 43 -10.44 -26.84 -15.96
C LEU A 43 -8.99 -27.01 -16.42
N GLN A 44 -8.20 -27.82 -15.71
CA GLN A 44 -6.82 -28.09 -16.10
C GLN A 44 -6.73 -28.71 -17.49
N GLN A 45 -7.59 -29.67 -17.82
CA GLN A 45 -7.61 -30.34 -19.12
C GLN A 45 -8.00 -29.35 -20.22
N GLU A 46 -9.07 -28.58 -20.04
CA GLU A 46 -9.54 -27.62 -21.03
C GLU A 46 -8.54 -26.49 -21.31
N ILE A 47 -7.94 -25.90 -20.27
CA ILE A 47 -6.94 -24.84 -20.44
C ILE A 47 -5.64 -25.41 -21.04
N LYS A 48 -5.24 -26.65 -20.69
CA LYS A 48 -4.10 -27.30 -21.36
C LYS A 48 -4.39 -27.56 -22.84
N ASN A 49 -5.56 -28.09 -23.18
CA ASN A 49 -5.98 -28.38 -24.55
C ASN A 49 -6.05 -27.11 -25.43
N ALA A 50 -6.59 -26.01 -24.89
CA ALA A 50 -6.81 -24.78 -25.64
C ALA A 50 -5.52 -23.98 -25.91
N PHE A 51 -4.53 -24.02 -25.00
CA PHE A 51 -3.35 -23.14 -25.06
C PHE A 51 -2.02 -23.87 -25.31
N THR A 52 -1.95 -25.20 -25.21
CA THR A 52 -0.77 -25.99 -25.59
C THR A 52 -0.82 -26.29 -27.11
N PRO A 53 0.26 -26.13 -27.89
CA PRO A 53 1.65 -25.86 -27.48
C PRO A 53 2.04 -24.37 -27.40
N GLY A 54 1.16 -23.43 -27.78
CA GLY A 54 1.49 -22.00 -27.87
C GLY A 54 1.98 -21.38 -26.56
N CYS A 55 1.42 -21.82 -25.42
CA CYS A 55 1.84 -21.41 -24.09
C CYS A 55 1.87 -22.61 -23.13
N ARG A 56 2.96 -22.79 -22.38
CA ARG A 56 3.09 -23.92 -21.45
C ARG A 56 2.29 -23.67 -20.18
N VAL A 57 1.13 -24.32 -20.06
CA VAL A 57 0.29 -24.29 -18.86
C VAL A 57 0.92 -25.11 -17.73
N ILE A 58 1.18 -24.46 -16.59
CA ILE A 58 1.71 -25.04 -15.36
C ILE A 58 0.65 -24.90 -14.26
N VAL A 59 0.45 -25.98 -13.50
CA VAL A 59 -0.40 -25.98 -12.30
C VAL A 59 0.49 -26.33 -11.10
N PRO A 60 0.56 -25.50 -10.05
CA PRO A 60 1.26 -25.84 -8.81
C PRO A 60 0.64 -27.05 -8.09
N ARG A 61 1.40 -27.70 -7.19
CA ARG A 61 0.91 -28.87 -6.43
C ARG A 61 -0.25 -28.57 -5.48
N ASP A 62 -0.32 -27.34 -4.98
CA ASP A 62 -1.42 -26.81 -4.18
C ASP A 62 -1.94 -25.54 -4.88
N ALA A 63 -2.73 -25.66 -5.95
CA ALA A 63 -3.09 -24.48 -6.75
C ALA A 63 -3.92 -23.47 -5.94
N ALA A 64 -4.80 -23.95 -5.05
CA ALA A 64 -5.49 -23.16 -4.03
C ALA A 64 -4.56 -22.35 -3.10
N LYS A 65 -3.36 -22.85 -2.77
CA LYS A 65 -2.46 -22.23 -1.78
C LYS A 65 -1.33 -21.40 -2.42
N ALA A 66 -1.12 -21.52 -3.73
CA ALA A 66 -0.01 -20.88 -4.43
C ALA A 66 0.08 -19.35 -4.19
N VAL A 67 -1.07 -18.66 -4.11
CA VAL A 67 -1.13 -17.20 -3.87
C VAL A 67 -0.61 -16.83 -2.48
N VAL A 68 -1.08 -17.50 -1.41
CA VAL A 68 -0.63 -17.23 -0.04
C VAL A 68 0.81 -17.69 0.20
N GLN A 69 1.23 -18.79 -0.44
CA GLN A 69 2.65 -19.22 -0.44
C GLN A 69 3.54 -18.15 -1.08
N GLY A 70 3.13 -17.58 -2.23
CA GLY A 70 3.81 -16.46 -2.87
C GLY A 70 3.88 -15.20 -1.99
N ALA A 71 2.79 -14.85 -1.30
CA ALA A 71 2.76 -13.71 -0.38
C ALA A 71 3.72 -13.89 0.81
N VAL A 72 3.76 -15.09 1.42
CA VAL A 72 4.71 -15.41 2.50
C VAL A 72 6.16 -15.41 2.00
N MET A 73 6.42 -15.86 0.76
CA MET A 73 7.74 -15.77 0.14
C MET A 73 8.17 -14.33 -0.14
N PHE A 74 7.25 -13.46 -0.58
CA PHE A 74 7.51 -12.03 -0.77
C PHE A 74 7.79 -11.34 0.57
N GLY A 75 6.99 -11.59 1.62
CA GLY A 75 7.22 -11.03 2.95
C GLY A 75 8.58 -11.43 3.56
N LYS A 76 9.08 -12.63 3.26
CA LYS A 76 10.43 -13.08 3.67
C LYS A 76 11.57 -12.54 2.80
N MET A 77 11.29 -12.12 1.56
CA MET A 77 12.29 -11.75 0.56
C MET A 77 11.75 -10.62 -0.36
N PRO A 78 11.46 -9.41 0.18
CA PRO A 78 10.76 -8.38 -0.59
C PRO A 78 11.52 -7.94 -1.85
N GLY A 79 12.86 -7.90 -1.78
CA GLY A 79 13.74 -7.59 -2.92
C GLY A 79 13.75 -8.61 -4.07
N LYS A 80 12.97 -9.71 -3.99
CA LYS A 80 12.77 -10.62 -5.15
C LYS A 80 11.81 -10.09 -6.21
N ILE A 81 11.00 -9.07 -5.89
CA ILE A 81 10.24 -8.33 -6.90
C ILE A 81 10.95 -7.01 -7.09
N THR A 82 11.65 -6.85 -8.21
CA THR A 82 12.42 -5.65 -8.55
C THR A 82 11.56 -4.57 -9.18
N GLU A 83 10.48 -4.94 -9.88
CA GLU A 83 9.64 -4.04 -10.68
C GLU A 83 8.18 -4.50 -10.63
N ARG A 84 7.24 -3.57 -10.83
CA ARG A 84 5.80 -3.82 -10.95
C ARG A 84 5.21 -2.97 -12.07
N VAL A 85 4.37 -3.58 -12.90
CA VAL A 85 3.49 -2.87 -13.83
C VAL A 85 2.32 -2.30 -13.05
N VAL A 86 1.93 -1.05 -13.30
CA VAL A 86 0.84 -0.38 -12.60
C VAL A 86 -0.49 -0.61 -13.34
N SER A 87 -1.52 -1.05 -12.61
CA SER A 87 -2.77 -1.58 -13.18
C SER A 87 -3.88 -0.55 -13.41
N THR A 88 -3.59 0.75 -13.26
CA THR A 88 -4.50 1.88 -13.53
C THR A 88 -3.71 3.19 -13.38
N THR A 89 -4.20 4.30 -13.92
CA THR A 89 -3.53 5.61 -13.76
C THR A 89 -3.83 6.20 -12.38
N TYR A 90 -2.81 6.69 -11.66
CA TYR A 90 -2.95 7.28 -10.32
C TYR A 90 -2.49 8.74 -10.28
N GLY A 91 -3.22 9.58 -9.55
CA GLY A 91 -2.91 10.99 -9.35
C GLY A 91 -3.54 11.59 -8.09
N CYS A 92 -3.49 12.92 -7.97
CA CYS A 92 -4.23 13.65 -6.93
C CYS A 92 -4.91 14.91 -7.45
N ALA A 93 -5.83 15.42 -6.63
CA ALA A 93 -6.28 16.79 -6.71
C ALA A 93 -5.12 17.77 -6.45
N THR A 94 -5.07 18.85 -7.21
CA THR A 94 -4.20 20.00 -6.95
C THR A 94 -4.89 21.30 -7.42
N SER A 95 -4.29 22.43 -7.06
CA SER A 95 -4.65 23.75 -7.59
C SER A 95 -3.39 24.37 -8.19
N GLY A 96 -3.48 24.84 -9.42
CA GLY A 96 -2.39 25.47 -10.17
C GLY A 96 -2.78 26.87 -10.60
N ASP A 97 -1.87 27.59 -11.26
CA ASP A 97 -2.18 28.92 -11.77
C ASP A 97 -3.22 28.87 -12.91
N PHE A 98 -4.04 29.91 -13.03
CA PHE A 98 -5.06 29.97 -14.06
C PHE A 98 -4.43 30.30 -15.42
N ILE A 99 -4.86 29.58 -16.48
CA ILE A 99 -4.36 29.77 -17.84
C ILE A 99 -5.58 30.11 -18.70
N GLU A 100 -5.69 31.38 -19.07
CA GLU A 100 -6.77 31.89 -19.91
C GLU A 100 -6.85 31.12 -21.25
N GLY A 101 -8.07 30.77 -21.67
CA GLY A 101 -8.31 29.99 -22.88
C GLY A 101 -7.98 28.48 -22.79
N VAL A 102 -7.36 28.01 -21.68
CA VAL A 102 -7.08 26.59 -21.44
C VAL A 102 -7.89 26.04 -20.26
N HIS A 103 -7.95 26.79 -19.16
CA HIS A 103 -8.69 26.40 -17.96
C HIS A 103 -10.14 26.93 -18.01
N PRO A 104 -11.16 26.14 -17.59
CA PRO A 104 -12.53 26.63 -17.51
C PRO A 104 -12.68 27.76 -16.48
N GLU A 105 -13.28 28.88 -16.88
CA GLU A 105 -13.57 30.03 -15.99
C GLU A 105 -14.41 29.63 -14.75
N GLU A 106 -15.29 28.64 -14.88
CA GLU A 106 -16.04 28.06 -13.75
C GLU A 106 -15.18 27.39 -12.65
N LYS A 107 -13.91 27.08 -12.95
CA LYS A 107 -12.90 26.56 -12.01
C LYS A 107 -11.87 27.61 -11.59
N LYS A 108 -12.00 28.85 -12.07
CA LYS A 108 -11.17 29.98 -11.68
C LYS A 108 -11.49 30.43 -10.25
N PHE A 109 -10.46 30.80 -9.50
CA PHE A 109 -10.59 31.49 -8.22
C PHE A 109 -9.34 32.33 -7.94
N VAL A 110 -9.42 33.25 -6.99
CA VAL A 110 -8.26 34.05 -6.55
C VAL A 110 -7.78 33.54 -5.20
N ALA A 111 -6.46 33.38 -5.05
CA ALA A 111 -5.78 33.13 -3.79
C ALA A 111 -4.55 34.04 -3.70
N ASP A 112 -4.44 34.79 -2.59
CA ASP A 112 -3.37 35.78 -2.35
C ASP A 112 -3.13 36.78 -3.50
N GLY A 113 -4.21 37.14 -4.22
CA GLY A 113 -4.16 38.02 -5.40
C GLY A 113 -3.76 37.34 -6.71
N ILE A 114 -3.43 36.05 -6.69
CA ILE A 114 -3.09 35.24 -7.86
C ILE A 114 -4.32 34.48 -8.36
N GLU A 115 -4.57 34.51 -9.68
CA GLU A 115 -5.60 33.69 -10.31
C GLU A 115 -5.16 32.23 -10.40
N LYS A 116 -5.95 31.32 -9.83
CA LYS A 116 -5.69 29.87 -9.79
C LYS A 116 -6.88 29.06 -10.31
N CYS A 117 -6.59 27.87 -10.80
CA CYS A 117 -7.56 26.88 -11.25
C CYS A 117 -7.65 25.74 -10.22
N ARG A 118 -8.87 25.38 -9.81
CA ARG A 118 -9.12 24.27 -8.88
C ARG A 118 -9.40 22.96 -9.62
N ASP A 119 -9.49 21.88 -8.85
CA ASP A 119 -9.87 20.54 -9.31
C ASP A 119 -8.90 19.91 -10.34
N LEU A 120 -7.68 20.40 -10.48
CA LEU A 120 -6.71 19.82 -11.43
C LEU A 120 -6.27 18.41 -10.98
N PHE A 121 -6.07 17.51 -11.93
CA PHE A 121 -5.56 16.16 -11.70
C PHE A 121 -4.05 16.08 -12.01
N ALA A 122 -3.23 16.06 -10.95
CA ALA A 122 -1.80 15.78 -11.08
C ALA A 122 -1.59 14.26 -11.18
N CYS A 123 -1.36 13.75 -12.39
CA CYS A 123 -0.98 12.37 -12.66
C CYS A 123 0.43 12.07 -12.12
N PHE A 124 0.59 11.00 -11.32
CA PHE A 124 1.90 10.54 -10.84
C PHE A 124 2.49 9.43 -11.70
N VAL A 125 1.65 8.48 -12.12
CA VAL A 125 2.04 7.24 -12.77
C VAL A 125 0.86 6.70 -13.57
N LYS A 126 1.11 6.18 -14.76
CA LYS A 126 0.08 5.73 -15.70
C LYS A 126 -0.15 4.22 -15.62
N GLU A 127 -1.28 3.79 -16.19
CA GLU A 127 -1.53 2.38 -16.48
C GLU A 127 -0.47 1.82 -17.42
N ASP A 128 -0.13 0.53 -17.25
CA ASP A 128 0.96 -0.19 -17.92
C ASP A 128 2.39 0.37 -17.69
N GLU A 129 2.57 1.41 -16.87
CA GLU A 129 3.88 1.95 -16.51
C GLU A 129 4.66 1.02 -15.55
N ILE A 130 5.98 0.90 -15.74
CA ILE A 130 6.85 0.01 -14.97
C ILE A 130 7.52 0.76 -13.81
N VAL A 131 7.01 0.60 -12.60
CA VAL A 131 7.59 1.16 -11.38
C VAL A 131 8.58 0.18 -10.77
N LYS A 132 9.86 0.57 -10.68
CA LYS A 132 10.89 -0.18 -9.96
C LYS A 132 10.68 -0.06 -8.44
N VAL A 133 10.87 -1.14 -7.70
CA VAL A 133 10.74 -1.13 -6.23
C VAL A 133 11.85 -0.26 -5.63
N GLY A 134 11.48 0.71 -4.81
CA GLY A 134 12.38 1.75 -4.31
C GLY A 134 12.59 2.94 -5.27
N HIS A 135 11.98 2.94 -6.46
CA HIS A 135 11.81 4.17 -7.22
C HIS A 135 10.89 5.14 -6.45
N ARG A 136 11.19 6.42 -6.54
CA ARG A 136 10.61 7.47 -5.71
C ARG A 136 10.17 8.63 -6.60
N ILE A 137 8.86 8.71 -6.86
CA ILE A 137 8.31 9.88 -7.56
C ILE A 137 8.14 10.99 -6.51
N ARG A 138 9.04 11.98 -6.56
CA ARG A 138 9.01 13.21 -5.75
C ARG A 138 8.09 14.21 -6.44
N GLN A 139 7.06 14.67 -5.74
CA GLN A 139 6.27 15.84 -6.15
C GLN A 139 6.14 16.79 -4.97
N VAL A 140 6.42 18.07 -5.21
CA VAL A 140 6.26 19.13 -4.22
C VAL A 140 4.86 19.73 -4.35
N PHE A 141 4.21 19.93 -3.22
CA PHE A 141 2.97 20.67 -3.08
C PHE A 141 3.21 21.91 -2.24
N HIS A 142 2.56 23.01 -2.60
CA HIS A 142 2.58 24.29 -1.88
C HIS A 142 1.16 24.58 -1.36
N PRO A 143 1.02 25.39 -0.30
CA PRO A 143 -0.27 25.90 0.16
C PRO A 143 -1.05 26.58 -0.97
N VAL A 144 -2.38 26.67 -0.82
CA VAL A 144 -3.21 27.49 -1.73
C VAL A 144 -3.18 28.95 -1.28
N TYR A 145 -3.17 29.18 0.03
CA TYR A 145 -3.04 30.48 0.69
C TYR A 145 -1.84 30.47 1.63
N ALA A 146 -1.12 31.59 1.73
CA ALA A 146 0.07 31.75 2.55
C ALA A 146 -0.18 31.42 4.04
N ASN A 147 -1.40 31.66 4.52
CA ASN A 147 -1.86 31.39 5.87
C ASN A 147 -2.55 30.02 6.09
N ASP A 148 -2.63 29.13 5.08
CA ASP A 148 -3.21 27.78 5.26
C ASP A 148 -2.47 27.03 6.39
N THR A 149 -3.15 26.66 7.47
CA THR A 149 -2.56 25.86 8.56
C THR A 149 -2.68 24.35 8.32
N GLU A 150 -3.46 23.92 7.33
CA GLU A 150 -3.54 22.53 6.86
C GLU A 150 -3.68 22.43 5.33
N MET A 151 -3.22 21.31 4.77
CA MET A 151 -3.25 21.03 3.33
C MET A 151 -3.83 19.64 3.05
N LYS A 152 -4.95 19.59 2.31
CA LYS A 152 -5.72 18.35 2.09
C LYS A 152 -5.54 17.79 0.69
N ILE A 153 -4.67 16.79 0.55
CA ILE A 153 -4.35 16.13 -0.71
C ILE A 153 -5.32 14.97 -0.93
N GLY A 154 -6.17 15.05 -1.96
CA GLY A 154 -7.09 13.98 -2.35
C GLY A 154 -6.52 13.08 -3.45
N PHE A 155 -6.56 11.75 -3.27
CA PHE A 155 -5.99 10.78 -4.22
C PHE A 155 -7.05 10.13 -5.10
N TYR A 156 -6.75 9.95 -6.39
CA TYR A 156 -7.69 9.53 -7.43
C TYR A 156 -7.06 8.47 -8.35
N THR A 157 -7.85 7.48 -8.77
CA THR A 157 -7.58 6.70 -9.98
C THR A 157 -8.23 7.39 -11.19
N ALA A 158 -7.66 7.19 -12.37
CA ALA A 158 -8.25 7.58 -13.65
C ALA A 158 -8.34 6.36 -14.60
N SER A 159 -9.49 6.20 -15.23
CA SER A 159 -9.75 5.16 -16.26
C SER A 159 -9.17 5.46 -17.64
N HIS A 160 -8.45 6.58 -17.77
CA HIS A 160 -7.87 7.08 -19.02
C HIS A 160 -6.64 7.93 -18.72
N THR A 161 -5.64 7.89 -19.61
CA THR A 161 -4.27 8.36 -19.34
C THR A 161 -4.05 9.87 -19.42
N ASN A 162 -5.08 10.63 -19.83
CA ASN A 162 -4.96 12.03 -20.28
C ASN A 162 -5.90 13.00 -19.54
N ALA A 163 -6.44 12.59 -18.39
CA ALA A 163 -7.33 13.40 -17.57
C ALA A 163 -6.65 14.69 -17.09
N GLN A 164 -7.40 15.80 -17.02
CA GLN A 164 -6.92 17.11 -16.59
C GLN A 164 -7.57 17.58 -15.28
N PHE A 165 -8.82 17.18 -15.01
CA PHE A 165 -9.60 17.56 -13.84
C PHE A 165 -10.17 16.35 -13.08
N ILE A 166 -10.11 16.39 -11.74
CA ILE A 166 -10.68 15.36 -10.85
C ILE A 166 -12.21 15.21 -10.93
N THR A 167 -12.88 16.09 -11.68
CA THR A 167 -14.31 16.07 -11.97
C THR A 167 -14.65 15.39 -13.30
N GLU A 168 -13.66 14.90 -14.06
CA GLU A 168 -13.89 14.21 -15.33
C GLU A 168 -14.57 12.83 -15.16
N PRO A 169 -15.49 12.44 -16.07
CA PRO A 169 -16.16 11.14 -16.00
C PRO A 169 -15.18 9.98 -16.09
N GLY A 170 -15.08 9.19 -15.01
CA GLY A 170 -14.18 8.04 -14.93
C GLY A 170 -12.94 8.26 -14.06
N LEU A 171 -12.86 9.37 -13.33
CA LEU A 171 -11.95 9.50 -12.18
C LEU A 171 -12.67 9.11 -10.89
N THR A 172 -12.00 8.36 -10.01
CA THR A 172 -12.57 7.86 -8.76
C THR A 172 -11.67 8.21 -7.59
N LYS A 173 -12.22 8.88 -6.57
CA LYS A 173 -11.47 9.23 -5.35
C LYS A 173 -11.22 7.98 -4.51
N ILE A 174 -9.94 7.69 -4.27
CA ILE A 174 -9.47 6.57 -3.45
C ILE A 174 -9.42 6.96 -1.96
N GLY A 175 -9.10 8.22 -1.68
CA GLY A 175 -8.98 8.74 -0.32
C GLY A 175 -8.44 10.18 -0.27
N SER A 176 -7.97 10.59 0.90
CA SER A 176 -7.23 11.85 1.08
C SER A 176 -6.39 11.84 2.34
N VAL A 177 -5.27 12.55 2.34
CA VAL A 177 -4.46 12.85 3.53
C VAL A 177 -4.49 14.36 3.77
N THR A 178 -4.72 14.77 5.01
CA THR A 178 -4.47 16.15 5.44
C THR A 178 -3.09 16.20 6.10
N VAL A 179 -2.21 17.04 5.58
CA VAL A 179 -0.94 17.41 6.22
C VAL A 179 -1.19 18.69 7.03
N GLN A 180 -0.56 18.82 8.19
CA GLN A 180 -0.72 19.97 9.08
C GLN A 180 0.56 20.79 9.02
N SER A 181 0.42 22.10 8.83
CA SER A 181 1.52 23.06 8.71
C SER A 181 1.11 24.35 9.45
N PRO A 182 1.01 24.31 10.79
CA PRO A 182 0.53 25.44 11.58
C PRO A 182 1.50 26.63 11.58
N ASP A 183 2.77 26.38 11.24
CA ASP A 183 3.79 27.41 11.06
C ASP A 183 3.73 27.97 9.63
N THR A 184 3.34 29.24 9.52
CA THR A 184 3.07 29.94 8.26
C THR A 184 4.14 30.98 7.91
N HIS A 185 5.27 31.07 8.63
CA HIS A 185 6.27 32.14 8.42
C HIS A 185 6.89 32.20 7.01
N LYS A 186 6.83 31.09 6.25
CA LYS A 186 7.29 31.01 4.85
C LYS A 186 6.20 31.31 3.81
N GLY A 187 4.97 31.59 4.24
CA GLY A 187 3.84 31.84 3.34
C GLY A 187 3.59 30.67 2.38
N LEU A 188 3.80 30.90 1.08
CA LEU A 188 3.66 29.89 0.03
C LEU A 188 4.91 29.01 -0.16
N ASP A 189 6.09 29.40 0.36
CA ASP A 189 7.37 28.67 0.24
C ASP A 189 7.46 27.48 1.24
N ARG A 190 6.34 26.76 1.41
CA ARG A 190 6.19 25.61 2.30
C ARG A 190 6.09 24.32 1.50
N ASN A 191 7.25 23.72 1.23
CA ASN A 191 7.37 22.47 0.47
C ASN A 191 6.79 21.27 1.25
N ILE A 192 5.71 20.68 0.74
CA ILE A 192 5.28 19.34 1.13
C ILE A 192 5.72 18.35 0.05
N GLU A 193 6.64 17.47 0.38
CA GLU A 193 7.06 16.40 -0.51
C GLU A 193 6.12 15.20 -0.41
N LYS A 194 5.60 14.76 -1.55
CA LYS A 194 5.04 13.42 -1.70
C LYS A 194 6.10 12.47 -2.24
N LEU A 195 6.14 11.28 -1.65
CA LEU A 195 6.99 10.17 -2.05
C LEU A 195 6.12 8.97 -2.44
N PHE A 196 6.04 8.67 -3.74
CA PHE A 196 5.40 7.44 -4.21
C PHE A 196 6.42 6.29 -4.17
N ASN A 197 6.17 5.27 -3.34
CA ASN A 197 7.05 4.09 -3.18
C ASN A 197 6.61 2.88 -4.03
N GLY A 198 5.47 3.01 -4.73
CA GLY A 198 4.90 1.99 -5.63
C GLY A 198 3.39 1.81 -5.44
N PRO A 199 2.74 0.93 -6.23
CA PRO A 199 1.27 0.75 -6.23
C PRO A 199 0.67 0.14 -4.95
N SER A 200 1.44 0.05 -3.87
CA SER A 200 0.99 -0.45 -2.56
C SER A 200 1.40 0.47 -1.39
N GLU A 201 2.15 1.55 -1.64
CA GLU A 201 2.71 2.38 -0.58
C GLU A 201 2.97 3.83 -1.05
N THR A 202 2.64 4.79 -0.21
CA THR A 202 2.87 6.22 -0.45
C THR A 202 3.16 6.91 0.88
N THR A 203 4.22 7.71 0.92
CA THR A 203 4.63 8.51 2.08
C THR A 203 4.48 9.99 1.75
N LEU A 204 4.24 10.82 2.77
CA LEU A 204 4.20 12.27 2.70
C LEU A 204 5.12 12.85 3.78
N THR A 205 5.95 13.81 3.41
CA THR A 205 6.99 14.40 4.26
C THR A 205 7.12 15.89 3.94
N ALA A 206 6.84 16.77 4.91
CA ALA A 206 7.03 18.22 4.74
C ALA A 206 8.48 18.63 5.09
N GLU A 207 9.03 19.62 4.38
CA GLU A 207 10.36 20.19 4.68
C GLU A 207 10.29 21.21 5.84
N GLY A 208 9.98 20.73 7.04
CA GLY A 208 10.00 21.52 8.26
C GLY A 208 9.11 20.94 9.37
N ASN A 209 9.74 20.60 10.50
CA ASN A 209 9.12 20.10 11.73
C ASN A 209 8.38 18.74 11.64
N GLU A 210 8.17 18.12 12.80
CA GLU A 210 7.44 16.84 12.89
C GLU A 210 5.95 17.01 12.55
N LEU A 211 5.35 15.97 11.96
CA LEU A 211 3.90 15.87 11.81
C LEU A 211 3.21 15.90 13.18
N ARG A 212 2.47 16.98 13.45
CA ARG A 212 1.56 17.10 14.58
C ARG A 212 0.31 17.85 14.14
N ALA A 213 -0.85 17.38 14.57
CA ALA A 213 -2.14 17.95 14.21
C ALA A 213 -2.79 18.70 15.40
N VAL A 214 -3.68 19.64 15.07
CA VAL A 214 -4.71 20.28 15.93
C VAL A 214 -4.29 21.47 16.83
N ALA A 215 -4.96 22.61 16.53
CA ALA A 215 -5.36 23.77 17.39
C ALA A 215 -4.37 24.89 17.81
N GLU A 216 -4.98 26.03 18.14
CA GLU A 216 -4.49 27.43 18.28
C GLU A 216 -4.28 27.86 19.77
N PRO A 217 -3.94 29.13 20.14
CA PRO A 217 -3.13 30.21 19.51
C PRO A 217 -2.03 30.77 20.49
N SER A 218 -1.36 31.90 20.18
CA SER A 218 -0.34 32.58 21.04
C SER A 218 -0.16 34.11 20.81
N ASP A 219 0.35 34.85 21.81
CA ASP A 219 0.58 36.33 21.83
C ASP A 219 2.00 36.81 21.40
N THR A 220 2.26 38.14 21.25
CA THR A 220 3.44 38.95 21.73
C THR A 220 3.71 40.32 21.02
N GLU A 221 4.47 41.23 21.67
CA GLU A 221 5.16 42.50 21.23
C GLU A 221 5.82 43.21 22.48
N THR A 222 6.65 44.31 22.58
CA THR A 222 7.40 45.31 21.73
C THR A 222 8.73 45.78 22.46
N GLY A 223 9.46 46.82 21.97
CA GLY A 223 10.63 47.55 22.59
C GLY A 223 10.30 48.96 23.19
N PRO A 224 11.13 50.07 23.12
CA PRO A 224 12.50 50.29 22.53
C PRO A 224 13.49 51.40 23.17
N THR A 225 14.71 51.62 22.60
CA THR A 225 15.59 52.89 22.44
C THR A 225 16.24 53.74 23.63
N VAL A 226 17.59 54.03 23.74
CA VAL A 226 18.54 55.16 23.24
C VAL A 226 18.92 56.27 24.33
N ASP A 227 20.01 57.12 24.46
CA ASP A 227 21.15 57.76 23.66
C ASP A 227 22.54 58.06 24.42
N THR A 228 23.18 59.27 24.33
CA THR A 228 24.62 59.73 24.62
C THR A 228 24.79 61.00 25.54
N SER A 229 25.85 61.84 25.75
CA SER A 229 27.27 62.20 25.27
C SER A 229 28.11 62.89 26.45
N ASP A 230 29.18 63.76 26.48
CA ASP A 230 30.05 64.67 25.61
C ASP A 230 31.43 65.10 26.33
N GLU A 231 32.26 66.12 25.91
CA GLU A 231 33.73 66.29 26.27
C GLU A 231 34.41 67.73 26.52
N LYS A 232 35.62 67.78 27.18
CA LYS A 232 36.85 68.70 27.11
C LYS A 232 36.99 70.20 27.59
N SER A 233 38.19 70.61 28.13
CA SER A 233 39.06 71.84 27.84
C SER A 233 40.29 72.11 28.81
N ALA A 234 41.24 73.08 28.57
CA ALA A 234 42.55 73.27 29.30
C ALA A 234 43.31 74.68 29.21
N ASN A 235 44.56 74.77 29.78
CA ASN A 235 45.65 75.84 29.76
C ASN A 235 45.67 76.96 30.87
N GLY A 236 46.80 77.64 31.28
CA GLY A 236 48.28 77.54 31.02
C GLY A 236 49.16 78.73 31.58
N THR A 237 50.52 78.69 31.47
CA THR A 237 51.58 79.76 31.75
C THR A 237 51.96 80.12 33.24
N ASN A 238 53.07 80.81 33.66
CA ASN A 238 54.54 81.02 33.34
C ASN A 238 55.18 81.98 34.46
N GLU A 239 56.47 82.34 34.74
CA GLU A 239 57.86 82.09 34.23
C GLU A 239 59.08 82.14 35.26
N ASN A 240 59.73 83.31 35.55
CA ASN A 240 61.22 83.43 35.82
C ASN A 240 61.70 84.43 36.94
N LEU A 241 62.81 84.13 37.68
CA LEU A 241 63.89 85.04 38.21
C LEU A 241 64.81 84.39 39.31
N ARG A 242 66.08 84.82 39.48
CA ARG A 242 67.09 84.27 40.45
C ARG A 242 67.49 85.27 41.57
N ASN A 243 67.83 84.76 42.77
CA ASN A 243 68.28 85.49 43.99
C ASN A 243 69.27 84.62 44.82
N PRO A 244 69.98 85.08 45.88
CA PRO A 244 70.81 84.18 46.72
C PRO A 244 70.02 83.18 47.59
N GLU A 245 68.86 83.58 48.12
CA GLU A 245 67.91 82.63 48.75
C GLU A 245 67.49 81.51 47.78
N PHE A 246 67.50 81.83 46.48
CA PHE A 246 67.19 80.90 45.40
C PHE A 246 68.20 79.74 45.33
N LEU A 247 69.37 79.77 45.99
CA LEU A 247 70.25 78.59 46.05
C LEU A 247 69.69 77.51 47.00
N ASP A 248 69.34 77.86 48.24
CA ASP A 248 68.65 76.94 49.17
C ASP A 248 67.26 76.58 48.62
N LEU A 249 66.54 77.56 48.04
CA LEU A 249 65.27 77.27 47.38
C LEU A 249 65.44 76.30 46.19
N THR A 250 66.50 76.45 45.37
CA THR A 250 66.81 75.51 44.26
C THR A 250 67.27 74.16 44.78
N GLU A 251 68.03 74.07 45.88
CA GLU A 251 68.37 72.78 46.49
C GLU A 251 67.13 72.05 47.03
N ARG A 252 66.21 72.78 47.69
CA ARG A 252 64.92 72.24 48.13
C ARG A 252 64.08 71.81 46.94
N TYR A 253 63.95 72.65 45.90
CA TYR A 253 63.29 72.29 44.65
C TYR A 253 63.96 71.09 43.97
N SER A 254 65.29 70.96 44.04
CA SER A 254 66.02 69.82 43.46
C SER A 254 65.73 68.53 44.24
N ARG A 255 65.72 68.57 45.57
CA ARG A 255 65.34 67.44 46.43
C ARG A 255 63.85 67.09 46.28
N GLU A 256 62.97 68.07 46.10
CA GLU A 256 61.55 67.85 45.79
C GLU A 256 61.35 67.31 44.37
N LEU A 257 62.14 67.75 43.39
CA LEU A 257 62.17 67.18 42.03
C LEU A 257 62.68 65.74 42.05
N GLU A 258 63.78 65.43 42.75
CA GLU A 258 64.30 64.06 42.92
C GLU A 258 63.27 63.14 43.58
N ASN A 259 62.60 63.61 44.65
CA ASN A 259 61.51 62.86 45.28
C ASN A 259 60.32 62.68 44.32
N ASN A 260 59.95 63.68 43.53
CA ASN A 260 58.91 63.56 42.50
C ASN A 260 59.33 62.62 41.36
N PHE A 261 60.59 62.62 40.92
CA PHE A 261 61.11 61.67 39.92
C PHE A 261 61.09 60.24 40.47
N LYS A 262 61.46 60.04 41.73
CA LYS A 262 61.38 58.74 42.40
C LYS A 262 59.93 58.26 42.53
N MET A 263 59.03 59.10 43.04
CA MET A 263 57.60 58.79 43.15
C MET A 263 56.97 58.52 41.78
N LYS A 264 57.36 59.26 40.73
CA LYS A 264 56.94 59.02 39.35
C LYS A 264 57.46 57.68 38.80
N ALA A 265 58.68 57.27 39.15
CA ALA A 265 59.22 55.96 38.79
C ALA A 265 58.49 54.81 39.52
N GLU A 266 58.17 54.99 40.81
CA GLU A 266 57.37 54.04 41.58
C GLU A 266 55.95 53.90 40.99
N VAL A 267 55.29 55.01 40.63
CA VAL A 267 54.01 55.01 39.91
C VAL A 267 54.11 54.32 38.53
N LEU A 268 55.19 54.53 37.79
CA LEU A 268 55.41 53.87 36.49
C LEU A 268 55.53 52.35 36.66
N HIS A 269 56.29 51.89 37.65
CA HIS A 269 56.45 50.47 38.00
C HIS A 269 55.12 49.82 38.39
N TYR A 270 54.27 50.51 39.18
CA TYR A 270 52.92 50.02 39.48
C TYR A 270 52.02 49.98 38.24
N ALA A 271 52.10 50.96 37.35
CA ALA A 271 51.35 50.96 36.09
C ALA A 271 51.83 49.89 35.09
N GLU A 272 53.09 49.47 35.14
CA GLU A 272 53.61 48.30 34.40
C GLU A 272 53.15 46.99 35.04
N SER A 273 53.24 46.88 36.37
CA SER A 273 52.74 45.72 37.13
C SER A 273 51.24 45.47 36.92
N LEU A 274 50.43 46.53 36.86
CA LEU A 274 49.00 46.44 36.56
C LEU A 274 48.74 45.91 35.15
N ARG A 275 49.43 46.43 34.13
CA ARG A 275 49.29 45.95 32.75
C ARG A 275 49.72 44.50 32.56
N GLU A 276 50.73 44.03 33.30
CA GLU A 276 51.11 42.62 33.32
C GLU A 276 50.02 41.74 33.99
N LEU A 277 49.36 42.25 35.04
CA LEU A 277 48.26 41.56 35.72
C LEU A 277 46.98 41.50 34.86
N GLU A 278 46.67 42.60 34.16
CA GLU A 278 45.57 42.70 33.19
C GLU A 278 45.76 41.69 32.03
N GLY A 279 46.97 41.63 31.45
CA GLY A 279 47.29 40.65 30.40
C GLY A 279 47.12 39.19 30.86
N LYS A 280 47.56 38.86 32.08
CA LYS A 280 47.33 37.55 32.71
C LYS A 280 45.85 37.26 32.97
N HIS A 281 45.07 38.29 33.34
CA HIS A 281 43.62 38.15 33.52
C HIS A 281 42.91 37.86 32.20
N GLU A 282 43.24 38.59 31.13
CA GLU A 282 42.71 38.32 29.80
C GLU A 282 43.04 36.91 29.31
N GLU A 283 44.28 36.43 29.50
CA GLU A 283 44.66 35.07 29.10
C GLU A 283 43.81 33.99 29.80
N VAL A 284 43.56 34.16 31.11
CA VAL A 284 42.66 33.30 31.89
C VAL A 284 41.21 33.39 31.41
N LEU A 285 40.72 34.57 31.03
CA LEU A 285 39.38 34.74 30.45
C LEU A 285 39.26 34.01 29.11
N ARG A 286 40.20 34.23 28.18
CA ARG A 286 40.23 33.56 26.86
C ARG A 286 40.29 32.03 27.01
N SER A 287 41.09 31.51 27.95
CA SER A 287 41.14 30.07 28.23
C SER A 287 39.80 29.53 28.73
N LYS A 288 39.13 30.24 29.64
CA LYS A 288 37.80 29.85 30.15
C LYS A 288 36.73 29.90 29.06
N GLU A 289 36.76 30.91 28.19
CA GLU A 289 35.84 31.04 27.06
C GLU A 289 36.03 29.88 26.06
N ILE A 290 37.28 29.50 25.77
CA ILE A 290 37.59 28.33 24.93
C ILE A 290 37.01 27.04 25.53
N ASP A 291 37.14 26.82 26.84
CA ASP A 291 36.60 25.62 27.51
C ASP A 291 35.07 25.63 27.65
N PHE A 292 34.46 26.80 27.88
CA PHE A 292 33.01 26.99 27.82
C PHE A 292 32.47 26.66 26.42
N ASN A 293 33.13 27.16 25.37
CA ASN A 293 32.76 26.86 23.99
C ASN A 293 32.92 25.36 23.65
N LYS A 294 33.94 24.66 24.17
CA LYS A 294 34.04 23.19 24.07
C LYS A 294 32.87 22.50 24.77
N TYR A 295 32.48 22.96 25.95
CA TYR A 295 31.37 22.40 26.73
C TYR A 295 30.01 22.59 26.02
N CYS A 296 29.69 23.79 25.56
CA CYS A 296 28.48 24.07 24.78
C CYS A 296 28.41 23.24 23.50
N ASN A 297 29.53 23.11 22.76
CA ASN A 297 29.61 22.24 21.59
C ASN A 297 29.38 20.75 21.93
N ARG A 298 29.81 20.28 23.09
CA ARG A 298 29.57 18.90 23.55
C ARG A 298 28.10 18.69 23.92
N ASN A 299 27.48 19.63 24.64
CA ASN A 299 26.05 19.57 24.97
C ASN A 299 25.16 19.63 23.71
N GLY A 300 25.45 20.52 22.76
CA GLY A 300 24.74 20.58 21.47
C GLY A 300 24.95 19.37 20.55
N ARG A 301 25.93 18.50 20.83
CA ARG A 301 26.03 17.15 20.22
C ARG A 301 25.19 16.12 20.99
N LEU A 302 25.16 16.20 22.33
CA LEU A 302 24.36 15.31 23.18
C LEU A 302 22.86 15.54 23.01
N GLN A 303 22.40 16.79 22.89
CA GLN A 303 20.99 17.13 22.65
C GLN A 303 20.49 16.52 21.32
N ARG A 304 21.22 16.71 20.21
CA ARG A 304 20.91 16.04 18.94
C ARG A 304 20.91 14.51 19.07
N LYS A 305 21.82 13.94 19.87
CA LYS A 305 21.83 12.48 20.13
C LYS A 305 20.60 12.00 20.91
N ILE A 306 20.10 12.80 21.85
CA ILE A 306 18.85 12.53 22.57
C ILE A 306 17.66 12.62 21.61
N GLU A 307 17.62 13.64 20.76
CA GLU A 307 16.58 13.86 19.75
C GLU A 307 16.51 12.72 18.71
N GLU A 308 17.67 12.30 18.16
CA GLU A 308 17.79 11.10 17.32
C GLU A 308 17.22 9.83 17.99
N LEU A 309 17.53 9.64 19.29
CA LEU A 309 17.07 8.48 20.06
C LEU A 309 15.58 8.56 20.41
N THR A 310 15.05 9.76 20.70
CA THR A 310 13.62 9.99 20.96
C THR A 310 12.79 9.69 19.70
N ASN A 311 13.24 10.17 18.53
CA ASN A 311 12.59 9.88 17.26
C ASN A 311 12.66 8.38 16.92
N SER A 312 13.79 7.72 17.23
CA SER A 312 13.93 6.26 17.07
C SER A 312 12.96 5.48 17.99
N LEU A 313 12.78 5.91 19.24
CA LEU A 313 11.81 5.32 20.18
C LEU A 313 10.36 5.52 19.74
N LYS A 314 10.04 6.68 19.17
CA LYS A 314 8.72 7.01 18.59
C LYS A 314 8.37 6.03 17.46
N MET A 315 9.28 5.87 16.49
CA MET A 315 9.14 4.90 15.39
C MET A 315 8.94 3.46 15.89
N LEU A 316 9.74 3.01 16.87
CA LEU A 316 9.61 1.66 17.44
C LEU A 316 8.27 1.44 18.18
N SER A 317 7.73 2.48 18.81
CA SER A 317 6.41 2.44 19.47
C SER A 317 5.26 2.34 18.46
N GLU A 318 5.38 3.04 17.33
CA GLU A 318 4.44 2.95 16.21
C GLU A 318 4.48 1.57 15.54
N GLU A 319 5.67 1.04 15.25
CA GLU A 319 5.86 -0.31 14.69
C GLU A 319 5.31 -1.41 15.63
N GLN A 320 5.57 -1.31 16.94
CA GLN A 320 5.00 -2.23 17.93
C GLN A 320 3.46 -2.14 17.98
N SER A 321 2.89 -0.95 17.76
CA SER A 321 1.44 -0.74 17.71
C SER A 321 0.82 -1.29 16.44
N GLN A 322 1.50 -1.16 15.29
CA GLN A 322 1.10 -1.80 14.03
C GLN A 322 1.16 -3.32 14.14
N SER A 323 2.21 -3.87 14.75
CA SER A 323 2.36 -5.31 15.02
C SER A 323 1.22 -5.85 15.90
N LYS A 324 0.79 -5.12 16.94
CA LYS A 324 -0.40 -5.48 17.76
C LYS A 324 -1.67 -5.55 16.91
N ARG A 325 -1.94 -4.54 16.06
CA ARG A 325 -3.10 -4.52 15.15
C ARG A 325 -3.07 -5.68 14.15
N LEU A 326 -1.91 -5.99 13.58
CA LEU A 326 -1.74 -7.07 12.61
C LEU A 326 -2.01 -8.45 13.26
N ASN A 327 -1.53 -8.67 14.50
CA ASN A 327 -1.82 -9.89 15.25
C ASN A 327 -3.32 -10.05 15.58
N GLN A 328 -4.00 -8.97 15.95
CA GLN A 328 -5.47 -8.99 16.16
C GLN A 328 -6.22 -9.35 14.87
N SER A 329 -5.82 -8.77 13.73
CA SER A 329 -6.39 -9.10 12.41
C SER A 329 -6.15 -10.56 12.03
N LEU A 330 -4.93 -11.08 12.23
CA LEU A 330 -4.59 -12.49 12.02
C LEU A 330 -5.45 -13.43 12.89
N GLN A 331 -5.62 -13.10 14.17
CA GLN A 331 -6.44 -13.88 15.11
C GLN A 331 -7.92 -13.90 14.72
N TYR A 332 -8.45 -12.77 14.21
CA TYR A 332 -9.79 -12.71 13.62
C TYR A 332 -9.90 -13.60 12.38
N CYS A 333 -8.97 -13.51 11.43
CA CYS A 333 -8.97 -14.34 10.23
C CYS A 333 -8.86 -15.84 10.55
N MET A 334 -8.03 -16.24 11.51
CA MET A 334 -7.93 -17.64 11.98
C MET A 334 -9.23 -18.15 12.61
N SER A 335 -9.92 -17.30 13.37
CA SER A 335 -11.21 -17.61 13.98
C SER A 335 -12.31 -17.78 12.93
N SER A 336 -12.38 -16.84 11.98
CA SER A 336 -13.32 -16.88 10.84
C SER A 336 -13.10 -18.11 9.95
N TYR A 337 -11.84 -18.41 9.59
CA TYR A 337 -11.49 -19.59 8.81
C TYR A 337 -11.86 -20.90 9.53
N SER A 338 -11.65 -20.97 10.85
CA SER A 338 -12.02 -22.15 11.64
C SER A 338 -13.54 -22.36 11.64
N SER A 339 -14.33 -21.31 11.85
CA SER A 339 -15.80 -21.37 11.79
C SER A 339 -16.31 -21.80 10.41
N LEU A 340 -15.74 -21.25 9.32
CA LEU A 340 -16.11 -21.61 7.95
C LEU A 340 -15.75 -23.07 7.62
N ARG A 341 -14.56 -23.52 8.02
CA ARG A 341 -14.11 -24.92 7.89
C ARG A 341 -15.07 -25.87 8.62
N ASP A 342 -15.48 -25.52 9.83
CA ASP A 342 -16.31 -26.40 10.67
C ASP A 342 -17.75 -26.46 10.16
N SER A 343 -18.29 -25.33 9.67
CA SER A 343 -19.56 -25.31 8.92
C SER A 343 -19.51 -26.17 7.65
N PHE A 344 -18.44 -26.08 6.85
CA PHE A 344 -18.27 -26.90 5.65
C PHE A 344 -18.14 -28.40 5.96
N ASN A 345 -17.47 -28.74 7.07
CA ASN A 345 -17.39 -30.12 7.56
C ASN A 345 -18.75 -30.68 7.98
N ASP A 346 -19.65 -29.87 8.55
CA ASP A 346 -21.01 -30.31 8.90
C ASP A 346 -21.92 -30.45 7.66
N GLU A 347 -21.78 -29.58 6.66
CA GLU A 347 -22.45 -29.72 5.36
C GLU A 347 -22.02 -31.03 4.65
N LEU A 348 -20.72 -31.36 4.68
CA LEU A 348 -20.20 -32.64 4.17
C LEU A 348 -20.77 -33.86 4.93
N LYS A 349 -20.85 -33.81 6.27
CA LYS A 349 -21.47 -34.89 7.07
C LYS A 349 -22.95 -35.07 6.72
N LYS A 350 -23.67 -33.99 6.42
CA LYS A 350 -25.07 -34.03 6.01
C LYS A 350 -25.23 -34.68 4.64
N MET A 351 -24.46 -34.25 3.63
CA MET A 351 -24.50 -34.88 2.30
C MET A 351 -24.11 -36.37 2.32
N ALA A 352 -23.15 -36.76 3.19
CA ALA A 352 -22.79 -38.16 3.35
C ALA A 352 -23.98 -39.03 3.82
N ARG A 353 -24.73 -38.59 4.84
CA ARG A 353 -25.94 -39.27 5.32
C ARG A 353 -27.05 -39.33 4.26
N GLU A 354 -27.24 -38.24 3.52
CA GLU A 354 -28.22 -38.19 2.42
C GLU A 354 -27.84 -39.17 1.29
N THR A 355 -26.54 -39.33 1.02
CA THR A 355 -26.02 -40.31 0.05
C THR A 355 -26.27 -41.74 0.51
N GLU A 356 -25.87 -42.09 1.74
CA GLU A 356 -26.08 -43.42 2.37
C GLU A 356 -27.58 -43.82 2.42
N TYR A 357 -28.46 -42.86 2.71
CA TYR A 357 -29.91 -43.05 2.66
C TYR A 357 -30.41 -43.34 1.23
N MET A 358 -29.88 -42.66 0.22
CA MET A 358 -30.25 -42.86 -1.18
C MET A 358 -29.71 -44.18 -1.74
N GLU A 359 -28.49 -44.59 -1.39
CA GLU A 359 -27.95 -45.92 -1.69
C GLU A 359 -28.80 -47.03 -1.07
N THR A 360 -29.20 -46.87 0.19
CA THR A 360 -30.11 -47.80 0.89
C THR A 360 -31.48 -47.90 0.18
N ARG A 361 -32.01 -46.79 -0.37
CA ARG A 361 -33.22 -46.80 -1.18
C ARG A 361 -33.03 -47.46 -2.55
N LEU A 362 -31.90 -47.24 -3.22
CA LEU A 362 -31.58 -47.91 -4.49
C LEU A 362 -31.49 -49.42 -4.31
N SER A 363 -30.75 -49.88 -3.30
CA SER A 363 -30.57 -51.30 -3.00
C SER A 363 -31.90 -52.04 -2.79
N LYS A 364 -32.88 -51.41 -2.12
CA LYS A 364 -34.24 -51.97 -1.99
C LYS A 364 -34.96 -52.06 -3.33
N LYS A 365 -34.83 -51.06 -4.20
CA LYS A 365 -35.45 -51.06 -5.53
C LYS A 365 -34.81 -52.04 -6.50
N ASP A 366 -33.51 -52.31 -6.40
CA ASP A 366 -32.87 -53.39 -7.15
C ASP A 366 -33.37 -54.78 -6.72
N GLU A 367 -33.69 -54.99 -5.43
CA GLU A 367 -34.25 -56.26 -4.96
C GLU A 367 -35.72 -56.47 -5.38
N GLU A 368 -36.53 -55.41 -5.39
CA GLU A 368 -37.86 -55.42 -6.03
C GLU A 368 -37.76 -55.74 -7.53
N LEU A 369 -36.78 -55.17 -8.24
CA LEU A 369 -36.56 -55.45 -9.66
C LEU A 369 -36.06 -56.88 -9.91
N ARG A 370 -35.25 -57.45 -9.02
CA ARG A 370 -34.83 -58.87 -9.09
C ARG A 370 -36.02 -59.82 -8.93
N THR A 371 -36.88 -59.58 -7.95
CA THR A 371 -38.09 -60.41 -7.71
C THR A 371 -39.08 -60.32 -8.87
N LEU A 372 -39.39 -59.12 -9.37
CA LEU A 372 -40.23 -58.94 -10.57
C LEU A 372 -39.64 -59.60 -11.83
N ARG A 373 -38.31 -59.54 -12.03
CA ARG A 373 -37.60 -60.28 -13.10
C ARG A 373 -37.60 -61.80 -12.87
N GLY A 374 -37.82 -62.28 -11.65
CA GLY A 374 -38.09 -63.68 -11.35
C GLY A 374 -39.48 -64.10 -11.81
N GLU A 375 -40.52 -63.41 -11.33
CA GLU A 375 -41.91 -63.66 -11.71
C GLU A 375 -42.14 -63.62 -13.22
N LEU A 376 -41.56 -62.63 -13.92
CA LEU A 376 -41.73 -62.48 -15.36
C LEU A 376 -41.14 -63.67 -16.13
N ARG A 377 -39.99 -64.20 -15.69
CA ARG A 377 -39.38 -65.41 -16.28
C ARG A 377 -40.26 -66.64 -16.04
N ASP A 378 -40.79 -66.82 -14.84
CA ASP A 378 -41.66 -67.97 -14.54
C ASP A 378 -43.01 -67.89 -15.29
N LYS A 379 -43.63 -66.71 -15.38
CA LYS A 379 -44.82 -66.45 -16.23
C LYS A 379 -44.53 -66.75 -17.70
N THR A 380 -43.36 -66.37 -18.21
CA THR A 380 -42.93 -66.65 -19.60
C THR A 380 -42.72 -68.15 -19.83
N ALA A 381 -42.08 -68.86 -18.90
CA ALA A 381 -41.88 -70.31 -18.99
C ALA A 381 -43.20 -71.09 -18.96
N ARG A 382 -44.15 -70.69 -18.10
CA ARG A 382 -45.51 -71.26 -18.07
C ARG A 382 -46.25 -71.04 -19.39
N LEU A 383 -46.20 -69.81 -19.94
CA LEU A 383 -46.80 -69.50 -21.25
C LEU A 383 -46.21 -70.35 -22.38
N ALA A 384 -44.87 -70.48 -22.43
CA ALA A 384 -44.20 -71.34 -23.41
C ALA A 384 -44.64 -72.80 -23.30
N SER A 385 -44.70 -73.37 -22.09
CA SER A 385 -45.16 -74.75 -21.87
C SER A 385 -46.64 -74.96 -22.25
N VAL A 386 -47.50 -73.97 -22.02
CA VAL A 386 -48.92 -74.01 -22.45
C VAL A 386 -49.02 -73.97 -23.98
N PHE A 387 -48.23 -73.11 -24.64
CA PHE A 387 -48.16 -73.05 -26.11
C PHE A 387 -47.66 -74.38 -26.70
N GLU A 388 -46.58 -74.94 -26.16
CA GLU A 388 -45.98 -76.19 -26.64
C GLU A 388 -46.94 -77.39 -26.46
N LYS A 389 -47.64 -77.47 -25.31
CA LYS A 389 -48.70 -78.47 -25.09
C LYS A 389 -49.84 -78.35 -26.09
N ARG A 390 -50.27 -77.11 -26.40
CA ARG A 390 -51.35 -76.86 -27.36
C ARG A 390 -50.92 -77.21 -28.79
N LEU A 391 -49.70 -76.83 -29.18
CA LEU A 391 -49.10 -77.21 -30.47
C LEU A 391 -49.10 -78.73 -30.65
N LYS A 392 -48.65 -79.47 -29.63
CA LYS A 392 -48.64 -80.95 -29.62
C LYS A 392 -50.04 -81.57 -29.59
N GLN A 393 -51.04 -80.89 -29.05
CA GLN A 393 -52.45 -81.33 -29.08
C GLN A 393 -53.07 -81.11 -30.46
N ASP A 394 -52.78 -79.99 -31.11
CA ASP A 394 -53.31 -79.68 -32.44
C ASP A 394 -52.58 -80.48 -33.54
N GLN A 395 -51.29 -80.84 -33.37
CA GLN A 395 -50.61 -81.85 -34.20
C GLN A 395 -51.34 -83.21 -34.14
N ARG A 396 -51.61 -83.74 -32.94
CA ARG A 396 -52.35 -85.00 -32.77
C ARG A 396 -53.77 -84.96 -33.33
N ARG A 397 -54.41 -83.79 -33.35
CA ARG A 397 -55.70 -83.61 -34.02
C ARG A 397 -55.57 -83.77 -35.52
N VAL A 398 -54.56 -83.17 -36.15
CA VAL A 398 -54.29 -83.36 -37.59
C VAL A 398 -54.00 -84.83 -37.88
N GLU A 399 -53.10 -85.45 -37.12
CA GLU A 399 -52.75 -86.88 -37.24
C GLU A 399 -54.00 -87.78 -37.14
N ASN A 400 -54.79 -87.66 -36.08
CA ASN A 400 -56.01 -88.46 -35.88
C ASN A 400 -57.14 -88.16 -36.90
N THR A 401 -57.11 -87.01 -37.60
CA THR A 401 -58.11 -86.68 -38.64
C THR A 401 -57.80 -87.41 -39.95
N VAL A 402 -56.53 -87.77 -40.18
CA VAL A 402 -56.07 -88.51 -41.38
C VAL A 402 -56.45 -90.00 -41.32
N GLU A 403 -56.48 -90.62 -40.13
CA GLU A 403 -56.83 -92.04 -39.99
C GLU A 403 -58.32 -92.36 -40.26
N PHE A 404 -59.22 -91.37 -40.19
CA PHE A 404 -60.68 -91.59 -40.28
C PHE A 404 -61.35 -91.07 -41.57
N ASN A 405 -60.59 -90.58 -42.54
CA ASN A 405 -61.11 -90.28 -43.87
C ASN A 405 -60.11 -90.74 -44.93
N THR A 406 -60.41 -91.85 -45.61
CA THR A 406 -59.75 -92.10 -46.90
C THR A 406 -60.30 -91.09 -47.92
N PRO A 407 -59.55 -90.70 -48.98
CA PRO A 407 -60.07 -89.78 -50.00
C PRO A 407 -61.43 -90.22 -50.59
N THR A 408 -61.60 -91.54 -50.74
CA THR A 408 -62.83 -92.23 -51.18
C THR A 408 -64.08 -91.99 -50.31
N ASP A 409 -63.93 -91.59 -49.04
CA ASP A 409 -65.07 -91.38 -48.13
C ASP A 409 -65.66 -89.96 -48.25
N VAL A 410 -64.83 -88.99 -48.67
CA VAL A 410 -65.24 -87.59 -48.86
C VAL A 410 -66.05 -87.44 -50.16
N GLU A 411 -65.59 -88.04 -51.25
CA GLU A 411 -66.26 -88.00 -52.56
C GLU A 411 -67.69 -88.54 -52.50
N LYS A 412 -67.91 -89.64 -51.77
CA LYS A 412 -69.23 -90.25 -51.58
C LYS A 412 -70.25 -89.35 -50.87
N ARG A 413 -69.81 -88.38 -50.06
CA ARG A 413 -70.71 -87.44 -49.37
C ARG A 413 -71.13 -86.26 -50.24
N LEU A 414 -70.34 -85.91 -51.26
CA LEU A 414 -70.63 -84.77 -52.14
C LEU A 414 -71.66 -85.13 -53.23
N HIS A 415 -71.68 -86.39 -53.69
CA HIS A 415 -72.66 -86.90 -54.65
C HIS A 415 -74.09 -87.11 -54.10
N GLY A 416 -74.37 -86.72 -52.86
CA GLY A 416 -75.69 -86.85 -52.23
C GLY A 416 -76.45 -85.52 -52.04
N LEU A 417 -75.96 -84.41 -52.60
CA LEU A 417 -76.46 -83.06 -52.32
C LEU A 417 -76.74 -82.18 -53.57
N PHE A 418 -76.64 -82.75 -54.77
CA PHE A 418 -77.02 -82.14 -56.05
C PHE A 418 -77.64 -83.20 -56.98
#